data_AF-A0A2I0N741-F1
#
_entry.id   AF-A0A2I0N741-F1
#
_cell.length_a   1.000
_cell.length_b   1.000
_cell.length_c   1.000
_cell.angle_alpha   90.00
_cell.angle_beta   90.00
_cell.angle_gamma   90.00
#
_symmetry.space_group_name_H-M   'P 1'
#
loop_
_entity.id
_entity.type
_entity.pdbx_description
1 polymer ?
#
loop_
_entity_poly.entity_id
_entity_poly.type
_entity_poly.pdbx_seq_one_letter_code
_entity_poly.pdbx_strand_id
1 'polypeptide(L)'
;MLEKGSAVYFAATRTTWGQVGEIPDSPAYSYEDQGIGGAQGLGYLLYNYMITENCTTGEALMKAKNEFIDNSGNFFGLLDSLRFEIMWEYQLYGDPAFNPYEPCNEGTNYGS
;
A
#
# COMPACT_ATOMS: atom_id res chain seq x y z
N MET A 1 -22.56 -15.64 -7.21
CA MET A 1 -21.41 -16.55 -7.43
C MET A 1 -20.18 -15.69 -7.16
N LEU A 2 -19.56 -15.81 -5.99
CA LEU A 2 -18.29 -15.12 -5.72
C LEU A 2 -17.23 -15.91 -6.49
N GLU A 3 -16.93 -15.46 -7.70
CA GLU A 3 -15.84 -16.02 -8.49
C GLU A 3 -14.53 -15.80 -7.72
N LYS A 4 -13.74 -16.86 -7.62
CA LYS A 4 -12.52 -16.88 -6.81
C LYS A 4 -11.54 -15.82 -7.33
N GLY A 5 -10.95 -15.02 -6.43
CA GLY A 5 -9.97 -14.00 -6.80
C GLY A 5 -9.78 -12.96 -5.70
N SER A 6 -8.92 -11.98 -5.97
CA SER A 6 -8.73 -10.80 -5.12
C SER A 6 -9.41 -9.59 -5.77
N ALA A 7 -10.16 -8.80 -4.99
CA ALA A 7 -10.79 -7.57 -5.50
C ALA A 7 -9.74 -6.54 -5.96
N VAL A 8 -8.62 -6.47 -5.23
CA VAL A 8 -7.46 -5.64 -5.53
C VAL A 8 -6.20 -6.42 -5.17
N TYR A 9 -5.13 -6.23 -5.94
CA TYR A 9 -3.78 -6.66 -5.56
C TYR A 9 -2.75 -5.58 -5.89
N PHE A 10 -1.72 -5.50 -5.05
CA PHE A 10 -0.60 -4.57 -5.21
C PHE A 10 0.66 -5.39 -5.52
N ALA A 11 1.34 -5.07 -6.61
CA ALA A 11 2.53 -5.81 -7.00
C ALA A 11 3.52 -4.92 -7.74
N ALA A 12 4.80 -5.24 -7.57
CA ALA A 12 5.86 -4.68 -8.41
C ALA A 12 5.75 -5.24 -9.84
N THR A 13 5.91 -4.36 -10.83
CA THR A 13 5.92 -4.69 -12.26
C THR A 13 7.22 -5.37 -12.71
N ARG A 14 8.26 -5.30 -11.89
CA ARG A 14 9.58 -5.93 -12.09
C ARG A 14 10.15 -6.33 -10.73
N THR A 15 11.31 -6.98 -10.73
CA THR A 15 12.07 -7.22 -9.51
C THR A 15 12.34 -5.89 -8.80
N THR A 16 11.91 -5.81 -7.54
CA THR A 16 12.04 -4.62 -6.68
C THR A 16 13.17 -4.81 -5.67
N TRP A 17 13.79 -3.71 -5.27
CA TRP A 17 14.78 -3.71 -4.19
C TRP A 17 14.12 -3.74 -2.81
N GLY A 18 14.75 -4.45 -1.87
CA GLY A 18 14.31 -4.58 -0.48
C GLY A 18 14.03 -6.02 -0.07
N GLN A 19 13.64 -6.18 1.18
CA GLN A 19 13.11 -7.44 1.73
C GLN A 19 11.58 -7.35 1.76
N VAL A 20 10.89 -8.49 1.80
CA VAL A 20 9.50 -8.58 2.26
C VAL A 20 9.56 -9.31 3.60
N GLY A 21 9.68 -8.55 4.68
CA GLY A 21 9.53 -9.08 6.04
C GLY A 21 8.05 -9.29 6.38
N GLU A 22 7.77 -9.98 7.48
CA GLU A 22 6.44 -9.94 8.07
C GLU A 22 6.11 -8.47 8.37
N ILE A 23 5.01 -7.95 7.82
CA ILE A 23 4.45 -6.67 8.25
C ILE A 23 3.87 -6.96 9.63
N PRO A 24 4.49 -6.48 10.71
CA PRO A 24 4.05 -6.86 12.03
C PRO A 24 2.74 -6.14 12.31
N ASP A 25 1.71 -6.92 12.65
CA ASP A 25 0.50 -6.40 13.31
C ASP A 25 0.81 -5.82 14.70
N SER A 26 2.05 -5.92 15.16
CA SER A 26 2.51 -5.43 16.44
C SER A 26 2.98 -3.97 16.36
N PRO A 27 2.45 -3.08 17.20
CA PRO A 27 2.90 -1.68 17.29
C PRO A 27 4.35 -1.53 17.81
N ALA A 28 5.03 -2.63 18.12
CA ALA A 28 6.42 -2.65 18.57
C ALA A 28 7.43 -2.38 17.45
N TYR A 29 7.00 -2.41 16.19
CA TYR A 29 7.87 -2.17 15.04
C TYR A 29 7.38 -0.94 14.28
N SER A 30 8.25 0.05 14.18
CA SER A 30 8.02 1.29 13.47
C SER A 30 8.38 1.14 11.98
N TYR A 31 7.99 2.13 11.16
CA TYR A 31 8.45 2.23 9.77
C TYR A 31 9.98 2.11 9.64
N GLU A 32 10.71 2.62 10.64
CA GLU A 32 12.17 2.60 10.67
C GLU A 32 12.75 1.18 10.83
N ASP A 33 12.02 0.31 11.53
CA ASP A 33 12.36 -1.09 11.75
C ASP A 33 11.99 -1.98 10.54
N GLN A 34 11.21 -1.46 9.60
CA GLN A 34 10.63 -2.19 8.47
C GLN A 34 11.42 -2.01 7.15
N GLY A 35 12.68 -1.58 7.23
CA GLY A 35 13.56 -1.50 6.06
C GLY A 35 13.34 -0.24 5.23
N ILE A 36 13.53 0.92 5.87
CA ILE A 36 13.52 2.27 5.29
C ILE A 36 14.03 2.26 3.84
N GLY A 37 13.18 2.70 2.92
CA GLY A 37 13.53 2.87 1.52
C GLY A 37 13.51 1.63 0.64
N GLY A 38 13.12 0.46 1.18
CA GLY A 38 12.86 -0.76 0.41
C GLY A 38 11.38 -1.06 0.21
N ALA A 39 11.08 -2.12 -0.55
CA ALA A 39 9.72 -2.63 -0.79
C ALA A 39 8.86 -2.81 0.47
N GLN A 40 9.44 -3.31 1.57
CA GLN A 40 8.74 -3.49 2.86
C GLN A 40 8.30 -2.15 3.47
N GLY A 41 9.08 -1.08 3.33
CA GLY A 41 8.68 0.25 3.78
C GLY A 41 7.43 0.76 3.06
N LEU A 42 7.38 0.62 1.73
CA LEU A 42 6.18 0.99 0.96
C LEU A 42 4.98 0.09 1.34
N GLY A 43 5.22 -1.20 1.53
CA GLY A 43 4.20 -2.15 1.97
C GLY A 43 3.62 -1.82 3.35
N TYR A 44 4.48 -1.43 4.31
CA TYR A 44 4.08 -0.99 5.64
C TYR A 44 3.20 0.26 5.58
N LEU A 45 3.62 1.29 4.83
CA LEU A 45 2.85 2.52 4.68
C LEU A 45 1.48 2.25 4.07
N LEU A 46 1.44 1.45 3.00
CA LEU A 46 0.18 1.04 2.37
C LEU A 46 -0.72 0.30 3.38
N TYR A 47 -0.18 -0.67 4.11
CA TYR A 47 -0.93 -1.39 5.14
C TYR A 47 -1.49 -0.43 6.20
N ASN A 48 -0.66 0.49 6.70
CA ASN A 48 -1.07 1.45 7.73
C ASN A 48 -2.24 2.33 7.26
N TYR A 49 -2.16 2.91 6.06
CA TYR A 49 -3.26 3.70 5.49
C TYR A 49 -4.53 2.85 5.31
N MET A 50 -4.38 1.61 4.85
CA MET A 50 -5.50 0.68 4.65
C MET A 50 -6.19 0.24 5.93
N ILE A 51 -5.49 0.19 7.08
CA ILE A 51 -6.08 -0.26 8.36
C ILE A 51 -6.53 0.90 9.27
N THR A 52 -5.95 2.08 9.10
CA THR A 52 -6.22 3.23 9.98
C THR A 52 -7.16 4.26 9.36
N GLU A 53 -7.27 4.30 8.03
CA GLU A 53 -8.09 5.29 7.34
C GLU A 53 -9.22 4.65 6.54
N ASN A 54 -10.40 5.28 6.60
CA ASN A 54 -11.51 4.95 5.70
C ASN A 54 -11.24 5.59 4.32
N CYS A 55 -10.47 4.90 3.50
CA CYS A 55 -10.10 5.36 2.16
C CYS A 55 -10.15 4.22 1.14
N THR A 56 -10.21 4.60 -0.13
CA THR A 56 -10.10 3.66 -1.24
C THR A 56 -8.69 3.11 -1.35
N THR A 57 -8.55 1.92 -1.93
CA THR A 57 -7.24 1.30 -2.22
C THR A 57 -6.33 2.19 -3.07
N GLY A 58 -6.91 2.96 -4.00
CA GLY A 58 -6.19 3.95 -4.79
C GLY A 58 -5.66 5.11 -3.96
N GLU A 59 -6.49 5.66 -3.06
CA GLU A 59 -6.08 6.72 -2.14
C GLU A 59 -4.99 6.26 -1.16
N ALA A 60 -5.15 5.06 -0.59
CA ALA A 60 -4.15 4.46 0.30
C ALA A 60 -2.80 4.31 -0.41
N LEU A 61 -2.77 3.80 -1.65
CA LEU A 61 -1.54 3.67 -2.42
C LEU A 61 -0.93 5.03 -2.76
N MET A 62 -1.74 6.01 -3.15
CA MET A 62 -1.27 7.37 -3.43
C MET A 62 -0.59 7.98 -2.20
N LYS A 63 -1.24 7.92 -1.03
CA LYS A 63 -0.68 8.43 0.23
C LYS A 63 0.59 7.70 0.62
N ALA A 64 0.59 6.37 0.55
CA ALA A 64 1.77 5.55 0.84
C ALA A 64 2.96 5.91 -0.06
N LYS A 65 2.73 6.08 -1.38
CA LYS A 65 3.77 6.46 -2.33
C LYS A 65 4.34 7.86 -2.06
N ASN A 66 3.48 8.83 -1.78
CA ASN A 66 3.90 10.19 -1.46
C ASN A 66 4.74 10.20 -0.18
N GLU A 67 4.26 9.56 0.89
CA GLU A 67 4.98 9.47 2.16
C GLU A 67 6.30 8.68 2.03
N PHE A 68 6.32 7.62 1.22
CA PHE A 68 7.51 6.82 0.97
C PHE A 68 8.65 7.64 0.34
N ILE A 69 8.28 8.54 -0.58
CA ILE A 69 9.21 9.51 -1.18
C ILE A 69 9.53 10.63 -0.20
N ASP A 70 8.56 11.23 0.47
CA ASP A 70 8.77 12.39 1.36
C ASP A 70 9.61 12.03 2.60
N ASN A 71 9.51 10.78 3.09
CA ASN A 71 10.38 10.24 4.13
C ASN A 71 11.81 9.98 3.64
N SER A 72 12.21 10.47 2.46
CA SER A 72 13.60 10.58 2.02
C SER A 72 14.35 11.61 2.89
N GLY A 73 14.46 11.32 4.19
CA GLY A 73 15.48 11.95 5.02
C GLY A 73 16.83 11.74 4.33
N ASN A 74 17.66 12.79 4.30
CA ASN A 74 18.97 12.94 3.64
C ASN A 74 20.01 11.83 3.96
N PHE A 75 19.66 10.56 3.77
CA PHE A 75 20.46 9.42 4.10
C PHE A 75 21.10 8.92 2.82
N PHE A 76 22.17 9.62 2.40
CA PHE A 76 22.99 9.32 1.21
C PHE A 76 22.15 9.12 -0.06
N GLY A 77 22.06 10.13 -0.95
CA GLY A 77 21.19 10.18 -2.15
C GLY A 77 21.16 8.98 -3.13
N LEU A 78 21.89 7.90 -2.87
CA LEU A 78 21.65 6.55 -3.39
C LEU A 78 20.28 5.97 -2.96
N LEU A 79 19.81 6.22 -1.73
CA LEU A 79 18.52 5.69 -1.26
C LEU A 79 17.33 6.40 -1.92
N ASP A 80 17.48 7.68 -2.27
CA ASP A 80 16.40 8.45 -2.91
C ASP A 80 16.08 7.87 -4.29
N SER A 81 17.11 7.57 -5.08
CA SER A 81 16.95 6.97 -6.42
C SER A 81 16.24 5.62 -6.36
N LEU A 82 16.59 4.78 -5.38
CA LEU A 82 15.95 3.47 -5.17
C LEU A 82 14.48 3.59 -4.78
N ARG A 83 14.13 4.55 -3.92
CA ARG A 83 12.73 4.79 -3.52
C ARG A 83 11.86 5.25 -4.68
N PHE A 84 12.39 6.16 -5.50
CA PHE A 84 11.70 6.58 -6.72
C PHE A 84 11.44 5.40 -7.63
N GLU A 85 12.43 4.53 -7.84
CA GLU A 85 12.25 3.31 -8.63
C GLU A 85 11.16 2.40 -8.04
N ILE A 86 11.24 2.06 -6.75
CA ILE A 86 10.25 1.22 -6.06
C ILE A 86 8.84 1.80 -6.15
N MET A 87 8.69 3.13 -6.00
CA MET A 87 7.40 3.80 -6.12
C MET A 87 6.78 3.63 -7.52
N TRP A 88 7.60 3.66 -8.58
CA TRP A 88 7.14 3.41 -9.95
C TRP A 88 6.85 1.94 -10.24
N GLU A 89 7.58 1.03 -9.59
CA GLU A 89 7.43 -0.40 -9.79
C GLU A 89 6.09 -0.92 -9.27
N TYR A 90 5.67 -0.48 -8.08
CA TYR A 90 4.44 -0.94 -7.44
C TYR A 90 3.21 -0.35 -8.10
N GLN A 91 2.33 -1.21 -8.59
CA GLN A 91 1.08 -0.82 -9.23
C GLN A 91 -0.13 -1.44 -8.54
N LEU A 92 -1.25 -0.73 -8.58
CA LEU A 92 -2.56 -1.23 -8.19
C LEU A 92 -3.18 -1.96 -9.38
N TYR A 93 -3.63 -3.18 -9.14
CA TYR A 93 -4.41 -3.96 -10.10
C TYR A 93 -5.76 -4.32 -9.48
N GLY A 94 -6.81 -4.13 -10.26
CA GLY A 94 -8.19 -4.19 -9.77
C GLY A 94 -8.85 -2.81 -9.79
N ASP A 95 -9.82 -2.60 -8.92
CA ASP A 95 -10.57 -1.34 -8.84
C ASP A 95 -9.92 -0.37 -7.84
N PRO A 96 -9.34 0.76 -8.28
CA PRO A 96 -8.77 1.74 -7.37
C PRO A 96 -9.81 2.42 -6.47
N ALA A 97 -11.09 2.39 -6.85
CA ALA A 97 -12.19 2.92 -6.04
C ALA A 97 -12.67 1.91 -4.97
N PHE A 98 -12.17 0.67 -4.98
CA PHE A 98 -12.51 -0.30 -3.95
C PHE A 98 -12.09 0.20 -2.58
N ASN A 99 -13.05 0.31 -1.66
CA ASN A 99 -12.83 0.65 -0.26
C ASN A 99 -13.19 -0.55 0.63
N PRO A 100 -12.24 -1.13 1.39
CA PRO A 100 -12.52 -2.27 2.26
C PRO A 100 -13.53 -1.98 3.38
N TYR A 101 -13.74 -0.70 3.71
CA TYR A 101 -14.68 -0.24 4.74
C TYR A 101 -16.05 0.16 4.18
N GLU A 102 -16.24 0.16 2.86
CA GLU A 102 -17.58 0.39 2.31
C GLU A 102 -18.53 -0.72 2.79
N PRO A 103 -19.68 -0.36 3.39
CA PRO A 103 -20.68 -1.36 3.71
C PRO A 103 -21.05 -2.11 2.43
N CYS A 104 -21.23 -3.43 2.52
CA CYS A 104 -21.74 -4.22 1.41
C CYS A 104 -22.95 -3.49 0.81
N ASN A 105 -22.84 -3.09 -0.45
CA ASN A 105 -23.95 -2.49 -1.18
C ASN A 105 -24.94 -3.62 -1.48
N GLU A 106 -25.72 -4.04 -0.47
CA GLU A 106 -26.63 -5.20 -0.54
C GLU A 106 -27.82 -4.98 -1.48
N GLY A 107 -27.86 -3.88 -2.24
CA GLY A 107 -28.94 -3.60 -3.16
C GLY A 107 -30.27 -3.58 -2.42
N THR A 108 -30.36 -2.86 -1.30
CA THR A 108 -31.67 -2.57 -0.69
C THR A 108 -32.48 -1.77 -1.69
N ASN A 109 -33.35 -2.49 -2.41
CA ASN A 109 -34.41 -1.92 -3.23
C ASN A 109 -35.35 -1.15 -2.30
N TYR A 110 -35.02 0.11 -1.99
CA TYR A 110 -35.99 1.05 -1.44
C TYR A 110 -36.95 1.43 -2.57
N GLY A 111 -37.91 0.54 -2.85
CA GLY A 111 -38.87 0.73 -3.92
C GLY A 111 -39.76 -0.49 -4.17
N SER A 112 -40.60 -0.85 -3.20
CA SER A 112 -41.89 -1.54 -3.43
C SER A 112 -42.87 -1.20 -2.33
#